data_AF-A0A7X6UDF0-F1
#
_entry.id   AF-A0A7X6UDF0-F1
#
_cell.length_a   1.000
_cell.length_b   1.000
_cell.length_c   1.000
_cell.angle_alpha   90.00
_cell.angle_beta   90.00
_cell.angle_gamma   90.00
#
_symmetry.space_group_name_H-M   'P 1'
#
loop_
_entity.id
_entity.type
_entity.pdbx_description
1 polymer ?
#
loop_
_entity_poly.entity_id
_entity_poly.type
_entity_poly.pdbx_seq_one_letter_code
_entity_poly.pdbx_strand_id
1 'polypeptide(L)'
;MATALYRRYRPEAFSEMIGQAHVTEPLMTALRTERIGHAYLFSGPRGCGKTTSARILARCLNCAEGPTAEPCGTCPSCVELSRDGGGSLDVVEIDAASHGGVDDARELRERAVFAPARDRFKIFIIDEA
;
A
#
# COMPACT_ATOMS: atom_id res chain seq x y z
N MET A 1 -10.43 -25.02 -5.14
CA MET A 1 -9.05 -24.86 -5.66
C MET A 1 -8.13 -24.51 -4.50
N ALA A 2 -6.95 -25.11 -4.41
CA ALA A 2 -6.01 -24.86 -3.30
C ALA A 2 -5.30 -23.50 -3.52
N THR A 3 -5.57 -22.53 -2.66
CA THR A 3 -4.91 -21.21 -2.69
C THR A 3 -3.46 -21.36 -2.24
N ALA A 4 -2.51 -20.80 -3.00
CA ALA A 4 -1.11 -20.78 -2.63
C ALA A 4 -0.90 -20.13 -1.25
N LEU A 5 -0.08 -20.75 -0.39
CA LEU A 5 0.08 -20.35 1.01
C LEU A 5 0.50 -18.89 1.18
N TYR A 6 1.42 -18.40 0.33
CA TYR A 6 1.91 -17.03 0.40
C TYR A 6 0.82 -15.97 0.11
N ARG A 7 -0.22 -16.34 -0.64
CA ARG A 7 -1.36 -15.45 -0.90
C ARG A 7 -2.35 -15.50 0.25
N ARG A 8 -2.60 -16.71 0.78
CA ARG A 8 -3.50 -16.93 1.91
C ARG A 8 -3.03 -16.24 3.20
N TYR A 9 -1.72 -16.26 3.44
CA TYR A 9 -1.10 -15.69 4.65
C TYR A 9 -0.41 -14.35 4.39
N ARG A 10 -0.76 -13.64 3.31
CA ARG A 10 -0.23 -12.29 3.08
C ARG A 10 -0.77 -11.37 4.18
N PRO A 11 0.10 -10.71 4.98
CA PRO A 11 -0.31 -9.79 6.02
C PRO A 11 -1.23 -8.68 5.50
N GLU A 12 -2.23 -8.34 6.29
CA GLU A 12 -3.25 -7.33 6.01
C GLU A 12 -3.16 -6.10 6.91
N ALA A 13 -2.39 -6.20 8.01
CA ALA A 13 -2.09 -5.13 8.95
C ALA A 13 -0.62 -5.18 9.38
N PHE A 14 -0.08 -4.06 9.88
CA PHE A 14 1.31 -4.00 10.34
C PHE A 14 1.59 -4.90 11.54
N SER A 15 0.59 -5.17 12.37
CA SER A 15 0.67 -6.11 13.50
C SER A 15 0.87 -7.57 13.07
N GLU A 16 0.53 -7.93 11.82
CA GLU A 16 0.70 -9.27 11.26
C GLU A 16 2.07 -9.46 10.58
N MET A 17 2.86 -8.39 10.44
CA MET A 17 4.18 -8.45 9.83
C MET A 17 5.20 -9.04 10.81
N ILE A 18 5.86 -10.13 10.41
CA ILE A 18 6.81 -10.86 11.25
C ILE A 18 8.23 -10.31 11.06
N GLY A 19 8.93 -9.99 12.15
CA GLY A 19 10.36 -9.66 12.16
C GLY A 19 10.72 -8.26 11.65
N GLN A 20 9.74 -7.41 11.35
CA GLN A 20 9.93 -6.08 10.76
C GLN A 20 9.62 -4.91 11.70
N ALA A 21 9.72 -5.11 13.03
CA ALA A 21 9.35 -4.10 14.04
C ALA A 21 10.04 -2.73 13.81
N HIS A 22 11.32 -2.75 13.42
CA HIS A 22 12.10 -1.55 13.10
C HIS A 22 11.56 -0.73 11.91
N VAL A 23 10.71 -1.32 11.07
CA VAL A 23 10.02 -0.65 9.96
C VAL A 23 8.57 -0.34 10.34
N THR A 24 7.87 -1.30 10.95
CA THR A 24 6.42 -1.16 11.22
C THR A 24 6.12 -0.21 12.37
N GLU A 25 6.92 -0.19 13.45
CA GLU A 25 6.68 0.69 14.59
C GLU A 25 6.81 2.18 14.25
N PRO A 26 7.84 2.64 13.49
CA PRO A 26 7.90 4.01 13.04
C PRO A 26 6.73 4.40 12.13
N LEU A 27 6.30 3.51 11.22
CA LEU A 27 5.17 3.77 10.32
C LEU A 27 3.86 3.90 11.10
N MET A 28 3.60 2.98 12.03
CA MET A 28 2.42 3.06 12.90
C MET A 28 2.44 4.31 13.77
N THR A 29 3.62 4.74 14.24
CA THR A 29 3.78 5.99 15.00
C THR A 29 3.53 7.22 14.13
N ALA A 30 4.04 7.24 12.89
CA ALA A 30 3.79 8.31 11.93
C ALA A 30 2.29 8.45 11.63
N LEU A 31 1.57 7.33 11.45
CA LEU A 31 0.13 7.31 11.26
C LEU A 31 -0.63 7.89 12.48
N ARG A 32 -0.29 7.43 13.70
CA ARG A 32 -0.93 7.92 14.94
C ARG A 32 -0.67 9.40 15.23
N THR A 33 0.48 9.91 14.80
CA THR A 33 0.89 11.31 15.03
C THR A 33 0.58 12.23 13.85
N GLU A 34 -0.11 11.71 12.83
CA GLU A 34 -0.42 12.43 11.57
C GLU A 34 0.81 12.98 10.84
N ARG A 35 2.00 12.41 11.08
CA ARG A 35 3.26 12.78 10.42
C ARG A 35 3.51 11.93 9.18
N ILE A 36 2.57 11.97 8.25
CA ILE A 36 2.58 11.17 7.03
C ILE A 36 3.44 11.86 5.96
N GLY A 37 4.39 11.13 5.39
CA GLY A 37 5.21 11.58 4.26
C GLY A 37 4.48 11.41 2.94
N HIS A 38 4.86 12.20 1.93
CA HIS A 38 4.30 12.10 0.57
C HIS A 38 4.96 11.00 -0.27
N ALA A 39 6.09 10.45 0.17
CA ALA A 39 6.82 9.39 -0.51
C ALA A 39 7.50 8.45 0.50
N TYR A 40 7.43 7.15 0.23
CA TYR A 40 8.05 6.09 1.03
C TYR A 40 8.81 5.14 0.11
N LEU A 41 10.08 4.87 0.43
CA LEU A 41 10.91 3.89 -0.26
C LEU A 41 11.10 2.67 0.64
N PHE A 42 10.47 1.55 0.26
CA PHE A 42 10.71 0.25 0.89
C PHE A 42 11.85 -0.45 0.17
N SER A 43 12.99 -0.65 0.83
CA SER A 43 14.16 -1.31 0.27
C SER A 43 14.45 -2.64 0.96
N GLY A 44 15.07 -3.58 0.25
CA GLY A 44 15.45 -4.89 0.79
C GLY A 44 15.32 -6.03 -0.24
N PRO A 45 15.77 -7.24 0.13
CA PRO A 45 15.77 -8.40 -0.76
C PRO A 45 14.36 -8.82 -1.19
N ARG A 46 14.27 -9.64 -2.24
CA ARG A 46 13.00 -10.19 -2.73
C ARG A 46 12.33 -11.02 -1.61
N GLY A 47 11.01 -10.86 -1.46
CA GLY A 47 10.23 -11.61 -0.48
C GLY A 47 10.27 -11.08 0.97
N CYS A 48 10.98 -9.99 1.28
CA CYS A 48 11.02 -9.44 2.64
C CYS A 48 9.75 -8.66 3.06
N GLY A 49 8.78 -8.48 2.15
CA GLY A 49 7.50 -7.85 2.44
C GLY A 49 7.30 -6.42 1.89
N LYS A 50 8.20 -5.89 1.05
CA LYS A 50 8.13 -4.51 0.51
C LYS A 50 6.74 -4.12 -0.04
N THR A 51 6.26 -4.81 -1.07
CA THR A 51 4.95 -4.54 -1.70
C THR A 51 3.80 -4.75 -0.71
N THR A 52 3.93 -5.71 0.21
CA THR A 52 2.95 -5.94 1.27
C THR A 52 2.89 -4.76 2.24
N SER A 53 4.03 -4.24 2.69
CA SER A 53 4.09 -3.05 3.54
C SER A 53 3.51 -1.82 2.86
N ALA A 54 3.79 -1.62 1.57
CA ALA A 54 3.19 -0.54 0.78
C ALA A 54 1.66 -0.64 0.71
N ARG A 55 1.12 -1.85 0.46
CA ARG A 55 -0.33 -2.11 0.46
C ARG A 55 -0.97 -1.89 1.83
N ILE A 56 -0.34 -2.36 2.91
CA ILE A 56 -0.82 -2.14 4.27
C ILE A 56 -0.85 -0.64 4.58
N LEU A 57 0.20 0.11 4.21
CA LEU A 57 0.23 1.55 4.39
C LEU A 57 -0.89 2.24 3.61
N ALA A 58 -1.11 1.87 2.35
CA ALA A 58 -2.21 2.41 1.55
C ALA A 58 -3.56 2.17 2.22
N ARG A 59 -3.77 0.97 2.76
CA ARG A 59 -4.97 0.59 3.50
C ARG A 59 -5.15 1.39 4.80
N CYS A 60 -4.05 1.66 5.51
CA CYS A 60 -4.03 2.51 6.71
C CYS A 60 -4.43 3.97 6.40
N LEU A 61 -3.94 4.50 5.28
CA LEU A 61 -4.17 5.88 4.84
C LEU A 61 -5.60 6.11 4.32
N ASN A 62 -6.13 5.15 3.56
CA ASN A 62 -7.44 5.26 2.90
C ASN A 62 -8.59 4.58 3.66
N CYS A 63 -8.32 3.98 4.83
CA CYS A 63 -9.36 3.49 5.73
C CYS A 63 -10.39 4.59 6.04
N ALA A 64 -11.68 4.24 6.07
CA ALA A 64 -12.76 5.20 6.35
C ALA A 64 -12.64 5.76 7.78
N GLU A 65 -12.16 4.93 8.71
CA GLU A 65 -11.82 5.30 10.10
C GLU A 65 -10.42 5.91 10.23
N GLY A 66 -9.73 6.17 9.10
CA GLY A 66 -8.33 6.59 9.04
C GLY A 66 -8.11 8.05 8.61
N PRO A 67 -6.84 8.51 8.58
CA PRO A 67 -5.60 7.71 8.68
C PRO A 67 -5.43 7.01 10.02
N THR A 68 -5.13 5.71 10.02
CA THR A 68 -5.01 4.90 11.24
C THR A 68 -3.92 3.83 11.11
N ALA A 69 -3.26 3.48 12.21
CA ALA A 69 -2.33 2.35 12.25
C ALA A 69 -3.04 0.98 12.22
N GLU A 70 -4.34 0.96 12.48
CA GLU A 70 -5.17 -0.24 12.59
C GLU A 70 -6.38 -0.09 11.65
N PRO A 71 -6.24 -0.48 10.36
CA PRO A 71 -7.32 -0.33 9.39
C PRO A 71 -8.49 -1.25 9.74
N CYS A 72 -9.73 -0.75 9.64
CA CYS A 72 -10.92 -1.44 10.16
C CYS A 72 -11.23 -2.79 9.48
N GLY A 73 -10.71 -3.02 8.27
CA GLY A 73 -10.90 -4.28 7.54
C GLY A 73 -12.27 -4.48 6.90
N THR A 74 -13.23 -3.58 7.15
CA THR A 74 -14.63 -3.74 6.72
C THR A 74 -15.10 -2.64 5.76
N CYS A 75 -14.43 -1.48 5.71
CA CYS A 75 -14.80 -0.41 4.79
C CYS A 75 -14.43 -0.77 3.33
N PRO A 76 -15.06 -0.12 2.32
CA PRO A 76 -14.80 -0.41 0.91
C PRO A 76 -13.31 -0.39 0.55
N SER A 77 -12.58 0.66 0.98
CA SER A 77 -11.14 0.76 0.73
C SER A 77 -10.34 -0.40 1.36
N CYS A 78 -10.68 -0.79 2.59
CA CYS A 78 -10.02 -1.92 3.27
C CYS A 78 -10.29 -3.25 2.57
N VAL A 79 -11.52 -3.48 2.12
CA VAL A 79 -11.91 -4.70 1.42
C VAL A 79 -11.25 -4.77 0.04
N GLU A 80 -11.24 -3.67 -0.70
CA GLU A 80 -10.61 -3.57 -2.02
C GLU A 80 -9.09 -3.79 -1.98
N LEU A 81 -8.43 -3.30 -0.91
CA LEU A 81 -6.98 -3.45 -0.67
C LEU A 81 -6.60 -4.71 0.11
N SER A 82 -7.58 -5.54 0.49
CA SER A 82 -7.34 -6.82 1.15
C SER A 82 -6.59 -7.80 0.23
N ARG A 83 -6.07 -8.89 0.79
CA ARG A 83 -5.35 -9.92 -0.01
C ARG A 83 -6.24 -10.56 -1.09
N ASP A 84 -7.55 -10.56 -0.86
CA ASP A 84 -8.58 -11.14 -1.73
C ASP A 84 -9.33 -10.06 -2.52
N GLY A 85 -8.99 -8.78 -2.32
CA GLY A 85 -9.61 -7.64 -2.97
C GLY A 85 -9.24 -7.48 -4.44
N GLY A 86 -10.14 -6.87 -5.21
CA GLY A 86 -9.98 -6.62 -6.65
C GLY A 86 -9.09 -5.42 -6.99
N GLY A 87 -8.62 -4.66 -5.99
CA GLY A 87 -7.94 -3.38 -6.16
C GLY A 87 -8.85 -2.17 -5.92
N SER A 88 -8.25 -1.05 -5.55
CA SER A 88 -8.93 0.24 -5.34
C SER A 88 -8.68 1.16 -6.53
N LEU A 89 -9.67 1.98 -6.90
CA LEU A 89 -9.51 3.00 -7.94
C LEU A 89 -8.50 4.09 -7.56
N ASP A 90 -8.35 4.33 -6.26
CA ASP A 90 -7.48 5.37 -5.71
C ASP A 90 -6.08 4.84 -5.35
N VAL A 91 -5.83 3.54 -5.57
CA VAL A 91 -4.52 2.93 -5.38
C VAL A 91 -4.06 2.27 -6.67
N VAL A 92 -3.05 2.85 -7.31
CA VAL A 92 -2.51 2.38 -8.57
C VAL A 92 -1.20 1.64 -8.32
N GLU A 93 -1.18 0.35 -8.60
CA GLU A 93 0.02 -0.50 -8.55
C GLU A 93 0.67 -0.56 -9.95
N ILE A 94 1.96 -0.24 -10.04
CA ILE A 94 2.74 -0.22 -11.27
C ILE A 94 3.98 -1.09 -11.06
N ASP A 95 4.19 -2.05 -11.95
CA ASP A 95 5.43 -2.81 -12.02
C ASP A 95 6.43 -2.05 -12.91
N ALA A 96 7.45 -1.46 -12.28
CA ALA A 96 8.46 -0.66 -12.96
C ALA A 96 9.44 -1.50 -13.79
N ALA A 97 9.56 -2.81 -13.53
CA ALA A 97 10.34 -3.69 -14.40
C ALA A 97 9.71 -3.79 -15.80
N SER A 98 8.38 -3.68 -15.87
CA SER A 98 7.59 -3.74 -17.10
C SER A 98 7.24 -2.35 -17.66
N HIS A 99 7.17 -1.33 -16.81
CA HIS A 99 6.75 0.04 -17.13
C HIS A 99 7.71 1.08 -16.54
N GLY A 100 9.00 0.93 -16.83
CA GLY A 100 10.09 1.75 -16.29
C GLY A 100 10.57 2.85 -17.23
N GLY A 101 9.90 3.06 -18.36
CA GLY A 101 10.29 4.05 -19.37
C GLY A 101 10.07 5.48 -18.91
N VAL A 102 10.74 6.42 -19.58
CA VAL A 102 10.52 7.86 -19.36
C VAL A 102 9.08 8.25 -19.70
N ASP A 103 8.46 7.59 -20.67
CA ASP A 103 7.06 7.85 -21.05
C ASP A 103 6.08 7.35 -19.99
N ASP A 104 6.33 6.18 -19.39
CA ASP A 104 5.52 5.67 -18.26
C ASP A 104 5.58 6.64 -17.07
N ALA A 105 6.77 7.18 -16.77
CA ALA A 105 6.94 8.18 -15.71
C ALA A 105 6.20 9.50 -16.00
N ARG A 106 6.13 9.91 -17.28
CA ARG A 106 5.36 11.09 -17.69
C ARG A 106 3.85 10.87 -17.53
N GLU A 107 3.36 9.71 -17.96
CA GLU A 107 1.95 9.34 -17.81
C GLU A 107 1.57 9.26 -16.33
N LEU A 108 2.41 8.65 -15.50
CA LEU A 108 2.23 8.58 -14.05
C LEU A 108 2.07 9.96 -13.45
N ARG A 109 2.97 10.89 -13.79
CA ARG A 109 2.91 12.29 -13.32
C ARG A 109 1.59 12.94 -13.73
N GLU A 110 1.13 12.75 -14.96
CA GLU A 110 -0.14 13.33 -15.43
C GLU A 110 -1.34 12.77 -14.66
N ARG A 111 -1.34 11.46 -14.40
CA ARG A 111 -2.38 10.81 -13.59
C ARG A 111 -2.34 11.23 -12.12
N ALA A 112 -1.17 11.59 -11.59
CA ALA A 112 -1.00 11.98 -10.19
C ALA A 112 -1.59 13.36 -9.84
N VAL A 113 -1.85 14.21 -10.84
CA VAL A 113 -2.43 15.55 -10.62
C VAL A 113 -3.91 15.49 -10.23
N PHE A 114 -4.62 14.42 -10.62
CA PHE A 114 -6.04 14.30 -10.33
C PHE A 114 -6.31 13.91 -8.88
N ALA A 115 -7.34 14.53 -8.30
CA ALA A 115 -7.84 14.18 -6.98
C ALA A 115 -8.28 12.69 -6.90
N PRO A 116 -8.30 12.10 -5.69
CA PRO A 116 -8.91 10.78 -5.47
C PRO A 116 -10.39 10.79 -5.87
N ALA A 117 -10.89 9.66 -6.37
CA ALA A 117 -12.27 9.46 -6.76
C ALA A 117 -13.20 9.24 -5.56
N ARG A 118 -12.74 8.53 -4.52
CA ARG A 118 -13.55 8.18 -3.35
C ARG A 118 -12.78 8.26 -2.03
N ASP A 119 -11.57 7.72 -1.99
CA ASP A 119 -10.78 7.57 -0.77
C ASP A 119 -10.04 8.88 -0.42
N ARG A 120 -9.36 8.94 0.74
CA ARG A 120 -8.66 10.17 1.19
C ARG A 120 -7.46 10.54 0.33
N PHE A 121 -6.70 9.56 -0.14
CA PHE A 121 -5.46 9.75 -0.86
C PHE A 121 -5.44 8.96 -2.16
N LYS A 122 -4.82 9.55 -3.17
CA LYS A 122 -4.47 8.87 -4.41
C LYS A 122 -3.05 8.36 -4.26
N ILE A 123 -2.90 7.04 -4.21
CA ILE A 123 -1.66 6.38 -3.84
C ILE A 123 -1.12 5.63 -5.05
N PHE A 124 0.17 5.83 -5.32
CA PHE A 124 0.89 5.10 -6.35
C PHE A 124 1.89 4.17 -5.66
N ILE A 125 1.77 2.87 -5.94
CA ILE A 125 2.73 1.86 -5.50
C ILE A 125 3.53 1.45 -6.72
N ILE A 126 4.81 1.80 -6.72
CA ILE A 126 5.75 1.45 -7.78
C ILE A 126 6.57 0.27 -7.27
N ASP A 127 6.29 -0.93 -7.78
CA ASP A 127 7.02 -2.16 -7.45
C ASP A 127 8.20 -2.37 -8.40
N GLU A 128 9.25 -3.04 -7.90
CA GLU A 128 10.50 -3.31 -8.64
C GLU A 128 11.15 -2.05 -9.26
N ALA A 129 11.13 -0.93 -8.53
CA ALA A 129 11.79 0.34 -8.87
C ALA A 129 13.30 0.37 -8.56
#